data_AF-A0A353EAQ2-F1
#
_entry.id   AF-A0A353EAQ2-F1
#
_cell.length_a   1.000
_cell.length_b   1.000
_cell.length_c   1.000
_cell.angle_alpha   90.00
_cell.angle_beta   90.00
_cell.angle_gamma   90.00
#
_symmetry.space_group_name_H-M   'P 1'
#
loop_
_entity.id
_entity.type
_entity.pdbx_description
1 polymer ?
#
loop_
_entity_poly.entity_id
_entity_poly.type
_entity_poly.pdbx_seq_one_letter_code
_entity_poly.pdbx_strand_id
1 'polypeptide(L)' 'MFEWIMTPEGWIAFATLGFLEIVLGIDNLIFISILVEKLPKEKQASTRLIGLSAALVIRGL' A
#
# COMPACT_ATOMS: atom_id res chain seq x y z
N MET A 1 9.44 27.78 -11.50
CA MET A 1 9.47 26.30 -11.64
C MET A 1 9.32 25.56 -10.29
N PHE A 2 9.79 26.11 -9.15
CA PHE A 2 9.59 25.55 -7.80
C PHE A 2 8.59 26.32 -6.92
N GLU A 3 7.76 27.18 -7.52
CA GLU A 3 6.85 28.04 -6.75
C GLU A 3 5.83 27.26 -5.91
N TRP A 4 5.42 26.06 -6.35
CA TRP A 4 4.52 25.19 -5.61
C TRP A 4 5.04 24.75 -4.23
N ILE A 5 6.36 24.75 -4.01
CA ILE A 5 6.97 24.42 -2.71
C ILE A 5 6.83 25.59 -1.73
N MET A 6 6.68 26.82 -2.23
CA MET A 6 6.54 28.01 -1.39
C MET A 6 5.08 28.37 -1.15
N THR A 7 4.13 27.69 -1.80
CA THR A 7 2.70 27.92 -1.65
C THR A 7 2.04 26.86 -0.76
N PRO A 8 1.15 27.25 0.18
CA PRO A 8 0.43 26.30 1.03
C PRO A 8 -0.36 25.24 0.24
N GLU A 9 -0.88 25.62 -0.94
CA GLU A 9 -1.65 24.75 -1.81
C GLU A 9 -0.82 23.55 -2.32
N GLY A 10 0.47 23.75 -2.62
CA GLY A 10 1.34 22.68 -3.08
C GLY A 10 1.63 21.65 -1.99
N TRP A 11 1.76 22.09 -0.74
CA TRP A 11 1.92 21.18 0.41
C TRP A 11 0.64 20.39 0.69
N ILE A 12 -0.53 21.02 0.57
CA ILE A 12 -1.82 20.35 0.74
C ILE A 12 -2.02 19.28 -0.34
N ALA A 13 -1.72 19.61 -1.60
CA ALA A 13 -1.80 18.65 -2.70
C ALA A 13 -0.83 17.49 -2.48
N PHE A 14 0.42 17.76 -2.10
CA PHE A 14 1.41 16.74 -1.79
C PHE A 14 0.97 15.82 -0.64
N ALA A 15 0.48 16.40 0.46
CA ALA A 15 -0.02 15.64 1.60
C ALA A 15 -1.24 14.79 1.25
N THR A 16 -2.16 15.33 0.45
CA THR A 16 -3.36 14.61 0.00
C THR A 16 -2.99 13.44 -0.91
N LEU A 17 -2.09 13.66 -1.87
CA LEU A 17 -1.60 12.61 -2.76
C LEU A 17 -0.84 11.53 -1.97
N GLY A 18 0.06 11.92 -1.06
CA GLY A 18 0.75 10.98 -0.19
C GLY A 18 -0.21 10.20 0.72
N PHE A 19 -1.26 10.84 1.22
CA PHE A 19 -2.30 10.18 2.00
C PHE A 19 -3.09 9.15 1.17
N LEU A 20 -3.52 9.52 -0.03
CA LEU A 20 -4.23 8.62 -0.96
C LEU A 20 -3.35 7.43 -1.35
N GLU A 21 -2.07 7.67 -1.64
CA GLU A 21 -1.07 6.63 -1.92
C GLU A 21 -0.96 5.62 -0.77
N ILE A 22 -0.92 6.12 0.47
CA ILE A 22 -0.84 5.27 1.67
C ILE A 22 -2.12 4.46 1.85
N VAL A 23 -3.30 5.07 1.72
CA VAL A 23 -4.59 4.37 1.87
C VAL A 23 -4.72 3.26 0.82
N LEU A 24 -4.49 3.59 -0.46
CA LEU A 24 -4.51 2.61 -1.55
C LEU A 24 -3.49 1.48 -1.33
N GLY A 25 -2.33 1.79 -0.75
CA GLY A 25 -1.32 0.81 -0.43
C GLY A 25 -1.64 -0.08 0.77
N ILE A 26 -2.34 0.44 1.78
CA ILE A 26 -2.74 -0.29 2.98
C ILE A 26 -3.89 -1.25 2.67
N ASP A 27 -4.86 -0.85 1.85
CA ASP A 27 -6.03 -1.67 1.49
C ASP A 27 -5.62 -3.05 0.92
N ASN A 28 -4.60 -3.08 0.05
CA ASN A 28 -4.08 -4.34 -0.53
C ASN A 28 -3.41 -5.25 0.51
N LEU A 29 -2.64 -4.69 1.46
CA LEU A 29 -1.98 -5.47 2.51
C LEU A 29 -2.98 -6.05 3.51
N ILE A 30 -4.01 -5.27 3.86
CA ILE A 30 -5.10 -5.73 4.73
C ILE A 30 -5.89 -6.86 4.05
N PHE A 31 -6.25 -6.70 2.77
CA PHE A 31 -6.98 -7.73 2.02
C PHE A 31 -6.24 -9.07 1.98
N ILE A 32 -4.93 -9.05 1.69
CA ILE A 32 -4.09 -10.24 1.67
C ILE A 32 -3.99 -10.88 3.05
N SER A 33 -3.82 -10.08 4.11
CA SER A 33 -3.73 -10.58 5.47
C SER A 33 -5.03 -11.29 5.90
N ILE A 34 -6.19 -10.70 5.57
CA ILE A 34 -7.51 -11.29 5.86
C ILE A 34 -7.72 -12.58 5.05
N LEU A 35 -7.36 -12.60 3.77
CA LEU A 35 -7.48 -13.81 2.93
C LEU A 35 -6.59 -14.95 3.42
N VAL A 36 -5.36 -14.64 3.84
CA VAL A 36 -4.42 -15.62 4.38
C VAL A 36 -4.93 -16.21 5.69
N GLU A 37 -5.54 -15.42 6.57
CA GLU A 37 -6.12 -15.91 7.82
C GLU A 37 -7.25 -16.93 7.61
N LYS A 38 -7.93 -16.91 6.46
CA LYS A 38 -8.97 -17.88 6.10
C LYS A 38 -8.44 -19.21 5.57
N LEU A 39 -7.14 -19.34 5.33
CA LEU A 39 -6.53 -20.57 4.80
C LEU A 39 -6.17 -21.58 5.90
N PRO A 40 -6.10 -22.89 5.58
CA PRO A 40 -5.59 -23.91 6.49
C PRO A 40 -4.18 -23.58 6.96
N LYS A 41 -3.86 -23.85 8.24
CA LYS A 41 -2.60 -23.44 8.87
C LYS A 41 -1.35 -23.90 8.11
N GLU A 42 -1.40 -25.06 7.44
CA GLU A 42 -0.27 -25.54 6.63
C GLU A 42 0.01 -24.67 5.38
N LYS A 43 -1.01 -23.97 4.86
CA LYS A 43 -0.92 -23.16 3.63
C LYS A 43 -0.67 -21.68 3.90
N GLN A 44 -1.00 -21.20 5.11
CA GLN A 44 -0.87 -19.79 5.47
C GLN A 44 0.54 -19.25 5.24
N ALA A 45 1.58 -19.97 5.64
CA ALA A 45 2.97 -19.50 5.52
C ALA A 45 3.40 -19.23 4.06
N SER A 46 3.11 -20.17 3.16
CA SER A 46 3.45 -20.03 1.74
C SER A 46 2.60 -18.94 1.07
N THR A 47 1.30 -18.89 1.37
CA THR A 47 0.41 -17.87 0.79
C THR A 47 0.70 -16.47 1.31
N ARG A 48 1.15 -16.32 2.57
CA ARG A 48 1.60 -15.03 3.13
C ARG A 48 2.85 -14.54 2.42
N LEU A 49 3.82 -15.41 2.18
CA LEU A 49 5.03 -15.07 1.42
C LEU A 49 4.70 -14.64 0.00
N ILE A 50 3.88 -15.41 -0.72
CA ILE A 50 3.46 -15.09 -2.09
C ILE A 50 2.62 -13.81 -2.14
N GLY A 51 1.68 -13.65 -1.21
CA GLY A 51 0.83 -12.46 -1.13
C GLY A 51 1.63 -11.20 -0.80
N LEU A 52 2.55 -11.27 0.17
CA LEU A 52 3.42 -10.14 0.54
C LEU A 52 4.37 -9.79 -0.60
N SER A 53 4.99 -10.78 -1.26
CA SER A 53 5.88 -10.51 -2.39
C SER A 53 5.14 -9.96 -3.61
N ALA A 54 3.93 -10.46 -3.92
CA ALA A 54 3.07 -9.88 -4.94
C ALA A 54 2.64 -8.45 -4.61
N ALA A 55 2.26 -8.18 -3.35
CA ALA A 55 1.90 -6.83 -2.90
C ALA A 55 3.06 -5.84 -3.00
N LEU A 56 4.28 -6.28 -2.68
CA LEU A 56 5.48 -5.46 -2.81
C LEU A 56 5.83 -5.20 -4.28
N VAL A 57 5.66 -6.18 -5.16
CA VAL A 57 5.90 -6.00 -6.62
C VAL A 57 4.87 -5.05 -7.22
N ILE A 58 3.59 -5.20 -6.91
CA ILE A 58 2.52 -4.34 -7.46
C ILE A 58 2.65 -2.90 -6.95
N ARG A 59 3.18 -2.72 -5.73
CA ARG A 59 3.29 -1.40 -5.10
C ARG A 59 4.65 -0.73 -5.26
N GLY A 60 5.67 -1.49 -5.62
CA GLY A 60 7.03 -1.01 -5.90
C GLY A 60 7.33 -0.79 -7.39
N LEU A 61 6.37 -1.08 -8.28
CA LEU A 61 6.39 -0.78 -9.72
C LEU A 61 5.63 0.50 -10.05
#